data_AF-A0A3D5FLJ4-F1
#
_entry.id   AF-A0A3D5FLJ4-F1
#
_cell.length_a   1.000
_cell.length_b   1.000
_cell.length_c   1.000
_cell.angle_alpha   90.00
_cell.angle_beta   90.00
_cell.angle_gamma   90.00
#
_symmetry.space_group_name_H-M   'P 1'
#
loop_
_entity.id
_entity.type
_entity.pdbx_description
1 polymer ?
#
loop_
_entity_poly.entity_id
_entity_poly.type
_entity_poly.pdbx_seq_one_letter_code
_entity_poly.pdbx_strand_id
1 'polypeptide(L)'
;MPATMWRIGVIGAGWFASRRHCPDVDSHPRAKLAALRRRDEAALAKMGAAFQVDDLFSDYRALLASGTTDAVLICSPHETHFEHTMAALEAGQHVLLEKPITLNADEGRVLVDGRVRQVVCCWSLRIRRIGDIVND
;
A
#
# COMPACT_ATOMS: atom_id res chain seq x y z
N MET A 1 -5.53 -6.53 25.72
CA MET A 1 -4.46 -6.31 24.73
C MET A 1 -4.40 -4.80 24.49
N PRO A 2 -3.30 -4.08 24.79
CA PRO A 2 -3.18 -2.70 24.32
C PRO A 2 -3.32 -2.71 22.80
N ALA A 3 -4.00 -1.70 22.22
CA ALA A 3 -4.20 -1.63 20.78
C ALA A 3 -2.85 -1.42 20.11
N THR A 4 -2.32 -2.44 19.44
CA THR A 4 -1.08 -2.32 18.66
C THR A 4 -1.28 -1.27 17.57
N MET A 5 -0.42 -0.26 17.54
CA MET A 5 -0.38 0.75 16.49
C MET A 5 0.15 0.12 15.20
N TRP A 6 -0.67 0.09 14.13
CA TRP A 6 -0.25 -0.44 12.83
C TRP A 6 0.70 0.52 12.13
N ARG A 7 1.84 0.00 11.65
CA ARG A 7 2.85 0.76 10.90
C ARG A 7 2.59 0.60 9.40
N ILE A 8 2.14 1.66 8.74
CA ILE A 8 1.70 1.61 7.35
C ILE A 8 2.76 2.21 6.43
N GLY A 9 3.18 1.43 5.43
CA GLY A 9 4.01 1.88 4.33
C GLY A 9 3.16 2.33 3.13
N VAL A 10 3.64 3.28 2.34
CA VAL A 10 2.97 3.68 1.09
C VAL A 10 3.92 3.49 -0.10
N ILE A 11 3.58 2.57 -0.99
CA ILE A 11 4.31 2.34 -2.24
C ILE A 11 3.59 3.08 -3.36
N GLY A 12 4.23 4.12 -3.90
CA GLY A 12 3.58 5.03 -4.86
C GLY A 12 2.93 6.22 -4.17
N ALA A 13 3.70 6.93 -3.33
CA ALA A 13 3.28 8.11 -2.59
C ALA A 13 3.09 9.35 -3.52
N GLY A 14 2.23 9.22 -4.52
CA GLY A 14 1.91 10.25 -5.52
C GLY A 14 0.78 11.20 -5.10
N TRP A 15 0.19 11.88 -6.07
CA TRP A 15 -0.88 12.87 -5.83
C TRP A 15 -2.08 12.28 -5.08
N PHE A 16 -2.55 11.10 -5.48
CA PHE A 16 -3.72 10.49 -4.86
C PHE A 16 -3.43 10.02 -3.43
N ALA A 17 -2.32 9.30 -3.24
CA ALA A 17 -1.89 8.83 -1.91
C ALA A 17 -1.73 9.99 -0.93
N SER A 18 -1.03 11.06 -1.34
CA SER A 18 -0.78 12.23 -0.47
C SER A 18 -2.04 13.03 -0.11
N ARG A 19 -3.08 13.01 -0.94
CA ARG A 19 -4.32 13.76 -0.68
C ARG A 19 -5.42 12.95 0.00
N ARG A 20 -5.41 11.63 -0.16
CA ARG A 20 -6.47 10.76 0.35
C ARG A 20 -5.96 9.81 1.43
N HIS A 21 -5.09 8.88 1.05
CA HIS A 21 -4.69 7.78 1.92
C HIS A 21 -3.79 8.22 3.06
N CYS A 22 -2.80 9.08 2.80
CA CYS A 22 -1.89 9.53 3.85
C CYS A 22 -2.60 10.31 4.96
N PRO A 23 -3.49 11.28 4.68
CA PRO A 23 -4.30 11.91 5.72
C PRO A 23 -5.22 10.95 6.47
N ASP A 24 -5.83 9.98 5.78
CA ASP A 24 -6.71 8.98 6.41
C ASP A 24 -5.92 8.08 7.38
N VAL A 25 -4.69 7.67 7.02
CA VAL A 25 -3.81 6.90 7.91
C VAL A 25 -3.33 7.73 9.08
N ASP A 26 -2.86 8.96 8.81
CA ASP A 26 -2.28 9.86 9.81
C ASP A 26 -3.28 10.26 10.91
N SER A 27 -4.55 10.43 10.54
CA SER A 27 -5.63 10.74 11.47
C SER A 27 -6.22 9.51 12.20
N HIS A 28 -5.81 8.29 11.83
CA HIS A 28 -6.44 7.08 12.35
C HIS A 28 -5.86 6.69 13.73
N PRO A 29 -6.69 6.46 14.76
CA PRO A 29 -6.22 6.26 16.15
C PRO A 29 -5.43 4.98 16.40
N ARG A 30 -5.32 4.10 15.39
CA ARG A 30 -4.61 2.80 15.47
C ARG A 30 -3.67 2.55 14.31
N ALA A 31 -3.37 3.57 13.50
CA ALA A 31 -2.42 3.45 12.42
C ALA A 31 -1.52 4.69 12.37
N LYS A 32 -0.31 4.52 11.86
CA LYS A 32 0.58 5.64 11.54
C LYS A 32 1.28 5.39 10.21
N LEU A 33 1.61 6.46 9.51
CA LEU A 33 2.52 6.38 8.39
C LEU A 33 3.92 6.09 8.94
N ALA A 34 4.52 4.99 8.49
CA ALA A 34 5.83 4.55 8.95
C ALA A 34 6.87 4.64 7.85
N ALA A 35 6.49 4.44 6.58
CA ALA A 35 7.42 4.52 5.46
C ALA A 35 6.74 5.06 4.20
N LEU A 36 7.49 5.81 3.39
CA LEU A 36 7.03 6.30 2.09
C LEU A 36 7.99 5.88 0.99
N ARG A 37 7.43 5.44 -0.14
CA ARG A 37 8.20 5.18 -1.36
C ARG A 37 7.67 6.01 -2.52
N ARG A 38 8.58 6.71 -3.20
CA ARG A 38 8.32 7.48 -4.43
C ARG A 38 9.58 7.54 -5.29
N ARG A 39 9.41 7.65 -6.60
CA ARG A 39 10.52 7.76 -7.58
C ARG A 39 11.20 9.14 -7.54
N ASP A 40 10.43 10.20 -7.32
CA ASP A 40 10.92 11.58 -7.22
C ASP A 40 11.34 11.88 -5.78
N GLU A 41 12.65 11.99 -5.55
CA GLU A 41 13.26 12.21 -4.24
C GLU A 41 12.89 13.55 -3.61
N ALA A 42 12.83 14.63 -4.40
CA ALA A 42 12.47 15.94 -3.89
C ALA A 42 11.01 15.96 -3.40
N ALA A 43 10.12 15.35 -4.19
CA ALA A 43 8.73 15.22 -3.80
C ALA A 43 8.51 14.21 -2.67
N LEU A 44 9.37 13.18 -2.56
CA LEU A 44 9.40 12.25 -1.43
C LEU A 44 9.79 12.95 -0.14
N ALA A 45 10.88 13.72 -0.14
CA ALA A 45 11.36 14.47 1.02
C ALA A 45 10.32 15.49 1.51
N LYS A 46 9.68 16.22 0.58
CA LYS A 46 8.59 17.15 0.92
C LYS A 46 7.42 16.43 1.61
N MET A 47 7.10 15.22 1.14
CA MET A 47 6.00 14.44 1.70
C MET A 47 6.36 13.83 3.06
N GLY A 48 7.59 13.35 3.22
CA GLY A 48 8.14 12.91 4.51
C GLY A 48 8.05 14.01 5.56
N ALA A 49 8.47 15.23 5.22
CA ALA A 49 8.34 16.39 6.11
C ALA A 49 6.88 16.72 6.45
N ALA A 50 5.96 16.65 5.48
CA ALA A 50 4.55 16.98 5.68
C ALA A 50 3.81 15.99 6.60
N PHE A 51 4.20 14.71 6.59
CA PHE A 51 3.58 13.64 7.39
C PHE A 51 4.50 13.12 8.50
N GLN A 52 5.62 13.79 8.77
CA GLN A 52 6.60 13.41 9.79
C GLN A 52 7.09 11.96 9.67
N VAL A 53 7.40 11.54 8.44
CA VAL A 53 7.94 10.21 8.12
C VAL A 53 9.41 10.33 7.70
N ASP A 54 10.28 9.67 8.46
CA ASP A 54 11.73 9.66 8.22
C ASP A 54 12.18 8.51 7.30
N ASP A 55 11.47 7.38 7.32
CA ASP A 55 11.79 6.22 6.48
C ASP A 55 11.30 6.44 5.04
N LEU A 56 12.18 7.04 4.24
CA LEU A 56 11.94 7.39 2.84
C LEU A 56 12.75 6.49 1.92
N PHE A 57 12.07 5.85 0.96
CA PHE A 57 12.68 4.89 0.05
C PHE A 57 12.49 5.29 -1.42
N SER A 58 13.55 5.13 -2.22
CA SER A 58 13.47 5.22 -3.69
C SER A 58 13.04 3.88 -4.32
N ASP A 59 13.39 2.76 -3.67
CA ASP A 59 13.05 1.40 -4.06
C ASP A 59 12.00 0.78 -3.11
N TYR A 60 10.98 0.15 -3.69
CA TYR A 60 9.95 -0.54 -2.91
C TYR A 60 10.50 -1.79 -2.25
N ARG A 61 11.48 -2.48 -2.86
CA ARG A 61 12.07 -3.70 -2.27
C ARG A 61 12.79 -3.38 -0.96
N ALA A 62 13.48 -2.25 -0.92
CA ALA A 62 14.11 -1.74 0.30
C ALA A 62 13.08 -1.40 1.38
N LEU A 63 11.94 -0.77 1.02
CA LEU A 63 10.84 -0.51 1.96
C LEU A 63 10.31 -1.82 2.55
N LEU A 64 10.02 -2.82 1.71
CA LEU A 64 9.49 -4.12 2.15
C LEU A 64 10.48 -4.87 3.05
N ALA A 65 11.78 -4.79 2.77
CA ALA A 65 12.83 -5.45 3.54
C ALA A 65 13.23 -4.73 4.85
N SER A 66 12.80 -3.47 5.03
CA SER A 66 13.24 -2.63 6.15
C SER A 66 12.73 -3.08 7.52
N GLY A 67 11.65 -3.87 7.57
CA GLY A 67 10.99 -4.27 8.82
C GLY A 67 10.26 -3.12 9.55
N THR A 68 10.17 -1.94 8.94
CA THR A 68 9.55 -0.75 9.56
C THR A 68 8.03 -0.72 9.42
N THR A 69 7.45 -1.61 8.61
CA THR A 69 6.02 -1.63 8.26
C THR A 69 5.37 -2.99 8.51
N ASP A 70 4.11 -2.97 8.94
CA ASP A 70 3.27 -4.16 9.14
C ASP A 70 2.32 -4.39 7.94
N ALA A 71 1.97 -3.31 7.26
CA ALA A 71 1.11 -3.29 6.09
C ALA A 71 1.55 -2.23 5.08
N VAL A 72 1.20 -2.40 3.80
CA VAL A 72 1.46 -1.43 2.74
C VAL A 72 0.21 -1.05 1.97
N LEU A 73 0.13 0.24 1.64
CA LEU A 73 -0.80 0.77 0.65
C LEU A 73 -0.08 0.85 -0.70
N ILE A 74 -0.57 0.09 -1.69
CA ILE A 74 -0.06 0.14 -3.06
C ILE A 74 -0.89 1.16 -3.84
N CYS A 75 -0.27 2.30 -4.13
CA CYS A 75 -0.83 3.44 -4.87
C CYS A 75 0.04 3.81 -6.08
N SER A 76 0.86 2.87 -6.55
CA SER A 76 1.78 3.05 -7.66
C SER A 76 1.05 3.09 -9.01
N PRO A 77 1.73 3.36 -10.14
CA PRO A 77 1.10 3.23 -11.46
C PRO A 77 0.52 1.82 -11.66
N HIS A 78 -0.63 1.74 -12.34
CA HIS A 78 -1.43 0.52 -12.43
C HIS A 78 -0.66 -0.69 -13.00
N GLU A 79 0.27 -0.44 -13.93
CA GLU A 79 1.16 -1.46 -14.53
C GLU A 79 2.06 -2.16 -13.51
N THR A 80 2.30 -1.55 -12.35
CA THR A 80 3.19 -2.07 -11.30
C THR A 80 2.42 -2.68 -10.12
N HIS A 81 1.08 -2.64 -10.14
CA HIS A 81 0.26 -3.11 -9.03
C HIS A 81 0.48 -4.60 -8.73
N PHE A 82 0.51 -5.43 -9.77
CA PHE A 82 0.73 -6.86 -9.62
C PHE A 82 2.09 -7.15 -8.97
N GLU A 83 3.17 -6.60 -9.55
CA GLU A 83 4.54 -6.79 -9.05
C GLU A 83 4.68 -6.35 -7.59
N HIS A 84 4.24 -5.13 -7.25
CA HIS A 84 4.37 -4.61 -5.89
C HIS A 84 3.51 -5.40 -4.88
N THR A 85 2.31 -5.82 -5.28
CA THR A 85 1.41 -6.59 -4.41
C THR A 85 2.00 -7.96 -4.12
N MET A 86 2.49 -8.67 -5.14
CA MET A 86 3.14 -9.96 -4.97
C MET A 86 4.37 -9.86 -4.08
N ALA A 87 5.24 -8.87 -4.32
CA ALA A 87 6.42 -8.65 -3.50
C ALA A 87 6.06 -8.36 -2.03
N ALA A 88 5.02 -7.57 -1.77
CA ALA A 88 4.58 -7.28 -0.41
C ALA A 88 3.99 -8.52 0.30
N LEU A 89 3.24 -9.34 -0.42
CA LEU A 89 2.71 -10.61 0.10
C LEU A 89 3.84 -11.61 0.39
N GLU A 90 4.84 -11.71 -0.49
CA GLU A 90 6.04 -12.52 -0.28
C GLU A 90 6.82 -12.07 0.95
N ALA A 91 6.90 -10.76 1.19
CA ALA A 91 7.46 -10.18 2.41
C ALA A 91 6.59 -10.37 3.67
N GLY A 92 5.42 -11.01 3.55
CA GLY A 92 4.51 -11.31 4.66
C GLY A 92 3.67 -10.12 5.14
N GLN A 93 3.63 -9.03 4.38
CA GLN A 93 2.90 -7.83 4.75
C GLN A 93 1.40 -7.94 4.42
N HIS A 94 0.59 -7.22 5.20
CA HIS A 94 -0.77 -6.92 4.78
C HIS A 94 -0.76 -5.89 3.65
N VAL A 95 -1.67 -6.02 2.69
CA VAL A 95 -1.72 -5.17 1.50
C VAL A 95 -3.10 -4.55 1.34
N LEU A 96 -3.13 -3.24 1.13
CA LEU A 96 -4.27 -2.54 0.55
C LEU A 96 -3.87 -2.04 -0.83
N LEU A 97 -4.60 -2.46 -1.86
CA LEU A 97 -4.30 -2.17 -3.25
C LEU A 97 -5.29 -1.16 -3.84
N GLU A 98 -4.80 -0.07 -4.42
CA GLU A 98 -5.65 0.85 -5.18
C GLU A 98 -6.19 0.23 -6.47
N LYS A 99 -7.29 0.81 -6.96
CA LYS A 99 -7.90 0.39 -8.22
C LYS A 99 -7.20 1.03 -9.43
N PRO A 100 -7.17 0.36 -10.59
CA PRO A 100 -7.61 -1.03 -10.83
C PRO A 100 -6.66 -2.05 -10.18
N ILE A 101 -7.16 -3.25 -9.84
CA ILE A 101 -6.35 -4.30 -9.18
C ILE A 101 -5.11 -4.62 -10.02
N THR A 102 -5.30 -4.89 -11.31
CA THR A 102 -4.26 -5.23 -12.29
C THR A 102 -4.68 -4.73 -13.67
N LEU A 103 -3.80 -4.83 -14.67
CA LEU A 103 -4.12 -4.46 -16.05
C LEU A 103 -4.87 -5.56 -16.82
N ASN A 104 -4.78 -6.82 -16.35
CA ASN A 104 -5.47 -7.95 -16.95
C ASN A 104 -6.11 -8.85 -15.89
N ALA A 105 -7.12 -9.61 -16.32
CA ALA A 105 -7.91 -10.48 -15.44
C ALA A 105 -7.12 -11.67 -14.90
N ASP A 106 -6.10 -12.14 -15.62
CA ASP A 106 -5.32 -13.32 -15.22
C ASP A 106 -4.43 -13.01 -14.02
N GLU A 107 -3.74 -11.86 -14.03
CA GLU A 107 -3.05 -11.34 -12.84
C GLU A 107 -4.03 -11.11 -11.68
N GLY A 108 -5.22 -10.61 -11.97
CA GLY A 108 -6.26 -10.41 -10.97
C GLY A 108 -6.67 -11.71 -10.28
N ARG A 109 -6.82 -12.80 -11.04
CA ARG A 109 -7.09 -14.14 -10.51
C ARG A 109 -5.95 -14.65 -9.65
N VAL A 110 -4.70 -14.47 -10.09
CA VAL A 110 -3.52 -14.85 -9.30
C VAL A 110 -3.51 -14.13 -7.95
N LEU A 111 -3.84 -12.83 -7.91
CA LEU A 111 -3.90 -12.08 -6.65
C LEU A 111 -5.04 -12.55 -5.72
N VAL A 112 -6.15 -13.03 -6.28
CA VAL A 112 -7.21 -13.66 -5.48
C VAL A 112 -6.68 -14.95 -4.86
N ASP A 113 -6.13 -15.86 -5.66
CA ASP A 113 -5.71 -17.18 -5.20
C ASP A 113 -4.52 -17.10 -4.21
N GLY A 114 -3.65 -16.10 -4.38
CA GLY A 114 -2.35 -15.95 -3.72
C GLY A 114 -2.33 -15.51 -2.25
N ARG A 115 -3.40 -15.77 -1.46
CA ARG A 115 -3.64 -15.39 -0.04
C ARG A 115 -4.62 -14.22 0.16
N VAL A 116 -5.88 -14.44 -0.24
CA VAL A 116 -7.07 -13.56 -0.06
C VAL A 116 -7.19 -12.85 1.31
N ARG A 117 -6.60 -13.39 2.39
CA ARG A 117 -6.76 -12.83 3.74
C ARG A 117 -5.96 -11.54 3.97
N GLN A 118 -4.95 -11.26 3.15
CA GLN A 118 -4.05 -10.12 3.35
C GLN A 118 -4.18 -9.02 2.29
N VAL A 119 -5.01 -9.18 1.24
CA VAL A 119 -5.20 -8.13 0.23
C VAL A 119 -6.63 -7.59 0.20
N VAL A 120 -6.76 -6.27 0.33
CA VAL A 120 -8.03 -5.57 0.25
C VAL A 120 -7.94 -4.49 -0.82
N CYS A 121 -8.91 -4.39 -1.72
CA CYS A 121 -8.89 -3.40 -2.78
C CYS A 121 -9.93 -2.29 -2.53
N CYS A 122 -9.53 -1.05 -2.83
CA CYS A 122 -10.42 0.11 -2.83
C CYS A 122 -11.24 0.12 -4.13
N TRP A 123 -12.46 -0.40 -4.09
CA TRP A 123 -13.39 -0.36 -5.23
C TRP A 123 -14.55 0.60 -4.93
N SER A 124 -14.73 1.64 -5.76
CA SER A 124 -15.80 2.63 -5.61
C SER A 124 -15.90 3.21 -4.19
N LEU A 125 -14.76 3.62 -3.61
CA LEU A 125 -14.62 4.15 -2.24
C LEU A 125 -15.06 3.19 -1.12
N ARG A 126 -15.20 1.89 -1.44
CA ARG A 126 -15.47 0.83 -0.47
C ARG A 126 -14.29 -0.15 -0.45
N ILE A 127 -13.86 -0.47 0.76
CA ILE A 127 -12.80 -1.45 1.03
C ILE A 127 -13.45 -2.85 0.95
N ARG A 128 -13.13 -3.65 -0.07
CA ARG A 128 -13.61 -5.04 -0.23
C ARG A 128 -12.45 -6.01 -0.43
N ARG A 129 -12.63 -7.27 -0.03
CA ARG A 129 -11.67 -8.32 -0.35
C ARG A 129 -11.62 -8.49 -1.86
N ILE A 130 -10.43 -8.68 -2.42
CA ILE A 130 -10.25 -8.83 -3.88
C ILE A 130 -11.10 -9.99 -4.43
N GLY A 131 -11.22 -11.10 -3.69
CA GLY A 131 -12.08 -12.22 -4.08
C GLY A 131 -13.56 -11.85 -4.28
N ASP A 132 -14.06 -10.83 -3.58
CA ASP A 132 -15.45 -10.37 -3.74
C ASP A 132 -15.63 -9.47 -4.97
N ILE A 133 -14.53 -8.96 -5.56
CA ILE A 133 -14.56 -8.06 -6.72
C ILE A 133 -14.41 -8.85 -8.03
N VAL A 134 -13.58 -9.90 -8.03
CA VAL A 134 -13.28 -10.68 -9.24
C VAL A 134 -14.40 -11.67 -9.58
N ASN A 135 -15.23 -12.04 -8.60
CA ASN A 135 -16.34 -12.99 -8.79
C ASN A 135 -17.72 -12.32 -8.99
N ASP A 136 -17.78 -10.98 -9.01
CA ASP A 136 -18.96 -10.18 -9.37
C ASP A 136 -18.99 -9.93 -10.89
#